data_AF-A0A918ZNX2-F1
#
_entry.id   AF-A0A918ZNX2-F1
#
_cell.length_a   1.000
_cell.length_b   1.000
_cell.length_c   1.000
_cell.angle_alpha   90.00
_cell.angle_beta   90.00
_cell.angle_gamma   90.00
#
_symmetry.space_group_name_H-M   'P 1'
#
loop_
_entity.id
_entity.type
_entity.pdbx_description
1 polymer ?
#
loop_
_entity_poly.entity_id
_entity_poly.type
_entity_poly.pdbx_seq_one_letter_code
_entity_poly.pdbx_strand_id
1 'polypeptide(L)'
;MSRESECREDVRKLKRYADELERSVDNVQTLSGTDTWKGPKSDRFRSEFGTHKKQIKDALANARTAIDNALKRVEREEAEKKKEGKDK
;
A
#
# COMPACT_ATOMS: atom_id res chain seq x y z
N MET A 1 -11.68 1.18 -23.71
CA MET A 1 -10.68 1.69 -22.75
C MET A 1 -9.33 1.11 -23.13
N SER A 2 -8.21 1.83 -22.93
CA SER A 2 -6.88 1.25 -23.13
C SER A 2 -6.47 0.48 -21.88
N ARG A 3 -5.66 -0.57 -22.04
CA ARG A 3 -5.05 -1.35 -20.95
C ARG A 3 -4.26 -0.46 -19.97
N GLU A 4 -3.70 0.63 -20.47
CA GLU A 4 -3.04 1.67 -19.66
C GLU A 4 -4.01 2.36 -18.70
N SER A 5 -5.22 2.70 -19.16
CA SER A 5 -6.25 3.35 -18.36
C SER A 5 -6.74 2.46 -17.23
N GLU A 6 -6.99 1.17 -17.51
CA GLU A 6 -7.41 0.17 -16.53
C GLU A 6 -6.32 -0.05 -15.46
N CYS A 7 -5.06 -0.22 -15.90
CA CYS A 7 -3.92 -0.36 -14.99
C CYS A 7 -3.76 0.86 -14.07
N ARG A 8 -3.90 2.08 -14.60
CA ARG A 8 -3.86 3.32 -13.80
C ARG A 8 -4.99 3.38 -12.77
N GLU A 9 -6.18 2.91 -13.11
CA GLU A 9 -7.31 2.88 -12.18
C GLU A 9 -7.10 1.86 -11.05
N ASP A 10 -6.66 0.66 -11.37
CA ASP A 10 -6.37 -0.39 -10.39
C ASP A 10 -5.27 0.03 -9.42
N VAL A 11 -4.21 0.64 -9.95
CA VAL A 11 -3.14 1.23 -9.14
C VAL A 11 -3.67 2.32 -8.22
N ARG A 12 -4.57 3.19 -8.68
CA ARG A 12 -5.20 4.21 -7.83
C ARG A 12 -6.04 3.60 -6.72
N LYS A 13 -6.72 2.46 -6.95
CA LYS A 13 -7.46 1.73 -5.92
C LYS A 13 -6.51 1.12 -4.89
N LEU A 14 -5.45 0.46 -5.35
CA LEU A 14 -4.44 -0.15 -4.48
C LEU A 14 -3.73 0.88 -3.59
N LYS A 15 -3.38 2.06 -4.13
CA LYS A 15 -2.81 3.16 -3.33
C LYS A 15 -3.78 3.63 -2.24
N ARG A 16 -5.07 3.79 -2.57
CA ARG A 16 -6.10 4.16 -1.58
C ARG A 16 -6.23 3.12 -0.47
N TYR A 17 -6.31 1.83 -0.81
CA TYR A 17 -6.39 0.77 0.19
C TYR A 17 -5.15 0.69 1.08
N ALA A 18 -3.96 0.92 0.52
CA ALA A 18 -2.73 0.98 1.30
C ALA A 18 -2.76 2.13 2.32
N ASP A 19 -3.25 3.31 1.93
CA ASP A 19 -3.36 4.47 2.81
C ASP A 19 -4.43 4.28 3.89
N GLU A 20 -5.55 3.63 3.55
CA GLU A 20 -6.61 3.29 4.50
C GLU A 20 -6.13 2.29 5.55
N LEU A 21 -5.39 1.26 5.13
CA LEU A 21 -4.78 0.29 6.05
C LEU A 21 -3.78 0.95 6.99
N GLU A 22 -2.90 1.81 6.47
CA GLU A 22 -1.92 2.52 7.29
C GLU A 22 -2.60 3.41 8.35
N ARG A 23 -3.61 4.19 7.95
CA ARG A 23 -4.41 5.01 8.89
C ARG A 23 -5.12 4.16 9.92
N SER A 24 -5.70 3.04 9.52
CA SER A 24 -6.45 2.15 10.42
C SER A 24 -5.53 1.59 11.50
N VAL A 25 -4.34 1.13 11.11
CA VAL A 25 -3.32 0.59 12.04
C VAL A 25 -2.77 1.68 12.96
N ASP A 26 -2.55 2.89 12.46
CA ASP A 26 -2.11 4.01 13.29
C ASP A 26 -3.17 4.46 14.30
N ASN A 27 -4.44 4.35 13.93
CA ASN A 27 -5.56 4.74 14.79
C ASN A 27 -5.89 3.74 15.90
N VAL A 28 -5.45 2.47 15.82
CA VAL A 28 -5.76 1.46 16.86
C VAL A 28 -5.40 1.97 18.25
N GLN A 29 -4.22 2.56 18.43
CA GLN A 29 -3.80 3.07 19.73
C GLN A 29 -4.71 4.18 20.26
N THR A 30 -5.11 5.10 19.39
CA THR A 30 -6.02 6.21 19.70
C THR A 30 -7.43 5.71 20.03
N LEU A 31 -7.94 4.74 19.26
CA LEU A 31 -9.30 4.22 19.39
C LEU A 31 -9.47 3.27 20.59
N SER A 32 -8.43 2.54 20.98
CA SER A 32 -8.49 1.58 22.08
C SER A 32 -8.55 2.24 23.46
N GLY A 33 -8.37 3.56 23.58
CA GLY A 33 -8.35 4.26 24.87
C GLY A 33 -7.10 3.95 25.71
N THR A 34 -6.65 4.91 26.52
CA THR A 34 -5.38 4.80 27.27
C THR A 34 -5.34 3.66 28.28
N ASP A 35 -6.50 3.19 28.75
CA ASP A 35 -6.59 2.15 29.77
C ASP A 35 -6.42 0.74 29.21
N THR A 36 -6.78 0.51 27.94
CA THR A 36 -6.49 -0.76 27.23
C THR A 36 -4.99 -1.04 27.15
N TRP A 37 -4.19 0.01 27.22
CA TRP A 37 -2.74 -0.06 27.14
C TRP A 37 -2.06 -0.07 28.51
N LYS A 38 -2.74 -0.29 29.64
CA LYS A 38 -2.10 -0.29 30.98
C LYS A 38 -2.03 -1.67 31.63
N GLY A 39 -0.95 -1.92 32.36
CA GLY A 39 -0.74 -3.11 33.20
C GLY A 39 -0.11 -4.32 32.50
N PRO A 40 0.23 -5.38 33.26
CA PRO A 40 1.10 -6.47 32.77
C PRO A 40 0.54 -7.24 31.57
N LYS A 41 -0.79 -7.42 31.52
CA LYS A 41 -1.46 -8.08 30.38
C LYS A 41 -1.39 -7.25 29.10
N SER A 42 -1.34 -5.93 29.22
CA SER A 42 -1.23 -5.02 28.08
C SER A 42 0.20 -4.88 27.55
N ASP A 43 1.23 -5.15 28.36
CA ASP A 43 2.63 -5.06 27.92
C ASP A 43 2.93 -6.07 26.80
N ARG A 44 2.44 -7.31 26.96
CA ARG A 44 2.53 -8.34 25.91
C ARG A 44 1.81 -7.89 24.63
N PHE A 45 0.58 -7.40 24.76
CA PHE A 45 -0.20 -6.89 23.64
C PHE A 45 0.50 -5.71 22.94
N ARG A 46 1.10 -4.77 23.68
CA ARG A 46 1.89 -3.65 23.11
C ARG A 46 3.05 -4.14 22.27
N SER A 47 3.78 -5.14 22.76
CA SER A 47 4.92 -5.72 22.05
C SER A 47 4.48 -6.45 20.78
N GLU A 48 3.46 -7.31 20.87
CA GLU A 48 2.92 -8.05 19.72
C GLU A 48 2.32 -7.08 18.69
N PHE A 49 1.50 -6.12 19.14
CA PHE A 49 0.92 -5.09 18.28
C PHE A 49 1.98 -4.23 17.59
N GLY A 50 3.03 -3.80 18.32
CA GLY A 50 4.14 -3.06 17.73
C GLY A 50 4.86 -3.84 16.64
N THR A 51 5.05 -5.14 16.85
CA THR A 51 5.66 -6.04 15.85
C THR A 51 4.78 -6.17 14.61
N HIS A 52 3.48 -6.46 14.78
CA HIS A 52 2.54 -6.59 13.68
C HIS A 52 2.32 -5.27 12.92
N LYS A 53 2.24 -4.16 13.65
CA LYS A 53 2.17 -2.82 13.07
C LYS A 53 3.37 -2.55 12.15
N LYS A 54 4.58 -2.90 12.60
CA LYS A 54 5.78 -2.79 11.75
C LYS A 54 5.68 -3.67 10.51
N GLN A 55 5.32 -4.95 10.67
CA GLN A 55 5.16 -5.88 9.55
C GLN A 55 4.15 -5.39 8.51
N ILE A 56 3.02 -4.82 8.96
CA ILE A 56 2.01 -4.25 8.07
C ILE A 56 2.59 -3.05 7.32
N LYS A 57 3.27 -2.12 8.01
CA LYS A 57 3.89 -0.96 7.35
C LYS A 57 4.96 -1.35 6.33
N ASP A 58 5.78 -2.35 6.64
CA ASP A 58 6.79 -2.89 5.73
C ASP A 58 6.12 -3.52 4.49
N ALA A 59 5.05 -4.30 4.68
CA ALA A 59 4.28 -4.88 3.58
C ALA A 59 3.62 -3.80 2.69
N LEU A 60 3.09 -2.74 3.28
CA LEU A 60 2.52 -1.60 2.57
C LEU A 60 3.58 -0.84 1.76
N ALA A 61 4.79 -0.65 2.31
CA ALA A 61 5.91 -0.03 1.59
C ALA A 61 6.34 -0.88 0.39
N ASN A 62 6.41 -2.20 0.55
CA ASN A 62 6.71 -3.13 -0.54
C ASN A 62 5.62 -3.11 -1.62
N ALA A 63 4.33 -3.08 -1.22
CA ALA A 63 3.21 -2.98 -2.15
C ALA A 63 3.27 -1.68 -2.97
N ARG A 64 3.55 -0.54 -2.32
CA ARG A 64 3.74 0.76 -3.00
C ARG A 64 4.87 0.69 -4.04
N THR A 65 5.99 0.08 -3.68
CA THR A 65 7.13 -0.12 -4.60
C THR A 65 6.76 -1.00 -5.79
N ALA A 66 6.06 -2.12 -5.56
CA ALA A 66 5.60 -3.00 -6.62
C ALA A 66 4.62 -2.31 -7.58
N ILE A 67 3.71 -1.51 -7.03
CA ILE A 67 2.76 -0.69 -7.78
C ILE A 67 3.49 0.30 -8.70
N ASP A 68 4.46 1.04 -8.18
CA ASP A 68 5.20 2.03 -8.98
C ASP A 68 6.04 1.37 -10.08
N ASN A 69 6.60 0.19 -9.81
CA ASN A 69 7.31 -0.61 -10.82
C ASN A 69 6.36 -1.11 -11.92
N ALA A 70 5.15 -1.55 -11.56
CA ALA A 70 4.14 -2.00 -12.52
C ALA A 70 3.70 -0.85 -13.43
N LEU A 71 3.46 0.34 -12.88
CA LEU A 71 3.13 1.54 -13.67
C LEU A 71 4.23 1.88 -14.67
N LYS A 72 5.48 1.97 -14.21
CA LYS A 72 6.63 2.28 -15.08
C LYS A 72 6.78 1.27 -16.22
N ARG A 73 6.52 -0.01 -15.95
CA ARG A 73 6.56 -1.05 -16.97
C ARG A 73 5.48 -0.84 -18.04
N VAL A 74 4.24 -0.59 -17.62
CA VAL A 74 3.11 -0.35 -18.54
C VAL A 74 3.33 0.93 -19.36
N GLU A 75 3.84 2.00 -18.76
CA GLU A 75 4.17 3.25 -19.47
C GLU A 75 5.24 3.02 -20.55
N ARG A 76 6.26 2.19 -20.25
CA ARG A 76 7.29 1.82 -21.23
C ARG A 76 6.71 0.98 -22.38
N GLU A 77 5.95 -0.06 -22.08
CA GLU A 77 5.31 -0.93 -23.08
C GLU A 77 4.41 -0.13 -24.04
N GLU A 78 3.65 0.84 -23.53
CA GLU A 78 2.78 1.68 -24.36
C GLU A 78 3.57 2.74 -25.16
N ALA A 79 4.69 3.24 -24.62
CA ALA A 79 5.59 4.13 -25.37
C ALA A 79 6.30 3.40 -26.53
N GLU A 80 6.70 2.15 -26.34
CA GLU A 80 7.32 1.30 -27.37
C GLU A 80 6.31 0.99 -28.49
N LYS A 81 5.09 0.57 -28.16
CA LYS A 81 4.01 0.36 -29.16
C LYS A 81 3.71 1.60 -30.00
N LYS A 82 3.73 2.79 -29.39
CA LYS A 82 3.50 4.07 -30.11
C LYS A 82 4.63 4.41 -31.08
N LYS A 83 5.85 3.94 -30.82
CA LYS A 83 7.00 4.12 -31.73
C LYS A 83 6.91 3.13 -32.90
N GLU A 84 6.67 1.85 -32.62
CA GLU A 84 6.54 0.82 -33.66
C GLU A 84 5.34 1.04 -34.60
N GLY A 85 4.24 1.60 -34.10
CA GLY A 85 3.08 1.97 -34.92
C GLY A 85 3.25 3.23 -35.78
N LYS A 86 4.33 4.01 -35.57
CA LYS A 86 4.67 5.18 -36.40
C LYS A 86 5.66 4.87 -37.52
N ASP A 87 6.34 3.73 -37.45
CA ASP A 87 7.33 3.28 -38.44
C ASP A 87 6.75 2.28 -39.46
N LYS A 88 5.41 2.18 -39.55
CA LYS A 88 4.66 1.48 -40.60
C LYS A 88 3.76 2.45 -41.34
#